data_AF-A0A6V7KBH3-F1
#
_entry.id   AF-A0A6V7KBH3-F1
#
_cell.length_a   1.000
_cell.length_b   1.000
_cell.length_c   1.000
_cell.angle_alpha   90.00
_cell.angle_beta   90.00
_cell.angle_gamma   90.00
#
_symmetry.space_group_name_H-M   'P 1'
#
loop_
_entity.id
_entity.type
_entity.pdbx_description
1 polymer ?
#
loop_
_entity_poly.entity_id
_entity_poly.type
_entity_poly.pdbx_seq_one_letter_code
_entity_poly.pdbx_strand_id
1 'polypeptide(L)' 'TALIERYGYTSESYIVTTEDAYNIRLDRISASPISPMARNKPAVYLQHGIGVSSEIFVIWPPNTSL' A
#
# COMPACT_ATOMS: atom_id res chain seq x y z
N THR A 1 -0.86 -6.89 2.00
CA THR A 1 -1.03 -6.09 3.23
C THR A 1 -0.34 -6.70 4.46
N ALA A 2 -0.50 -8.00 4.75
CA ALA A 2 0.14 -8.63 5.92
C ALA A 2 1.68 -8.50 6.00
N LEU A 3 2.38 -8.28 4.88
CA LEU A 3 3.84 -8.20 4.82
C LEU A 3 4.43 -7.03 5.63
N ILE A 4 3.70 -5.92 5.74
CA ILE A 4 4.18 -4.68 6.36
C ILE A 4 3.71 -4.51 7.82
N GLU A 5 2.65 -5.20 8.23
CA GLU A 5 2.07 -5.08 9.57
C GLU A 5 3.05 -5.52 10.66
N ARG A 6 3.86 -6.55 10.37
CA ARG A 6 4.96 -7.01 11.24
C ARG A 6 6.04 -5.96 11.51
N TYR A 7 6.08 -4.89 10.71
CA TYR A 7 7.00 -3.76 10.88
C TYR A 7 6.32 -2.53 11.48
N GLY A 8 5.09 -2.66 11.99
CA GLY A 8 4.37 -1.57 12.67
C GLY A 8 3.66 -0.59 11.72
N TYR A 9 3.48 -0.95 10.46
CA TYR A 9 2.65 -0.17 9.52
C TYR A 9 1.19 -0.62 9.59
N THR A 10 0.26 0.32 9.44
CA THR A 10 -1.17 0.00 9.35
C THR A 10 -1.55 -0.21 7.90
N SER A 11 -2.06 -1.40 7.59
CA SER A 11 -2.47 -1.78 6.24
C SER A 11 -3.98 -1.85 6.11
N GLU A 12 -4.49 -1.36 4.98
CA GLU A 12 -5.91 -1.39 4.60
C GLU A 12 -6.02 -1.96 3.18
N SER A 13 -7.11 -2.65 2.86
CA SER A 13 -7.42 -3.10 1.50
C SER A 13 -8.83 -2.68 1.12
N TYR A 14 -8.97 -2.18 -0.10
CA TYR A 14 -10.23 -1.73 -0.68
C TYR A 14 -10.45 -2.42 -2.02
N ILE A 15 -11.71 -2.65 -2.39
CA ILE A 15 -12.08 -3.05 -3.74
C ILE A 15 -12.72 -1.84 -4.42
N VAL A 16 -12.21 -1.48 -5.58
CA VAL A 16 -12.78 -0.44 -6.46
C VAL A 16 -13.26 -1.13 -7.73
N THR A 17 -14.50 -0.87 -8.11
CA THR A 17 -15.07 -1.34 -9.37
C THR A 17 -14.91 -0.26 -10.43
N THR A 18 -14.29 -0.59 -11.55
CA THR A 18 -14.17 0.31 -12.71
C THR A 18 -15.50 0.43 -13.45
N GLU A 19 -15.60 1.41 -14.36
CA GLU A 19 -16.79 1.62 -15.19
C GLU A 19 -17.14 0.38 -16.05
N ASP A 20 -16.12 -0.33 -16.54
CA ASP A 20 -16.22 -1.59 -17.28
C ASP A 20 -16.23 -2.84 -16.38
N ALA A 21 -16.57 -2.67 -15.09
CA ALA A 21 -16.85 -3.71 -14.11
C ALA A 21 -15.67 -4.60 -13.65
N TYR A 22 -14.42 -4.15 -13.83
CA TYR A 22 -13.29 -4.81 -13.20
C TYR A 22 -13.20 -4.44 -11.72
N ASN A 23 -13.06 -5.46 -10.86
CA ASN A 23 -12.83 -5.28 -9.43
C ASN A 23 -11.33 -5.25 -9.15
N ILE A 24 -10.81 -4.05 -8.88
CA ILE A 24 -9.40 -3.82 -8.58
C ILE A 24 -9.23 -3.74 -7.06
N ARG A 25 -8.29 -4.53 -6.53
CA ARG A 25 -7.85 -4.38 -5.14
C ARG A 25 -6.83 -3.25 -5.04
N LEU A 26 -7.10 -2.28 -4.16
CA LEU A 26 -6.15 -1.25 -3.76
C LEU A 26 -5.67 -1.53 -2.34
N ASP A 27 -4.36 -1.57 -2.17
CA ASP A 27 -3.72 -1.65 -0.85
C ASP A 27 -3.25 -0.26 -0.42
N ARG A 28 -3.54 0.08 0.84
CA ARG A 28 -3.18 1.38 1.43
C ARG A 28 -2.41 1.18 2.71
N ILE A 29 -1.35 1.99 2.86
CA ILE A 29 -0.62 2.15 4.11
C ILE A 29 -1.09 3.46 4.74
N SER A 30 -1.95 3.39 5.76
CA SER A 30 -2.55 4.58 6.37
C SER A 30 -1.69 5.18 7.49
N ALA A 31 -0.83 4.38 8.11
CA ALA A 31 0.09 4.82 9.16
C ALA A 31 1.41 4.04 9.15
N SER A 32 2.44 4.66 9.71
CA SER A 32 3.75 4.05 9.98
C SER A 32 4.20 4.36 11.41
N PRO A 33 5.26 3.70 11.92
CA PRO A 33 5.77 3.96 13.27
C PRO A 33 6.18 5.41 13.53
N ILE A 34 6.58 6.15 12.49
CA ILE A 34 7.04 7.55 12.60
C ILE A 34 6.02 8.56 12.06
N SER A 35 4.97 8.10 11.39
CA SER A 35 3.94 8.93 10.78
C SER A 35 2.57 8.29 11.02
N PRO A 36 1.97 8.53 12.21
CA PRO A 36 0.71 7.91 12.59
C PRO A 36 -0.44 8.34 11.67
N MET A 37 -1.59 7.69 11.85
CA MET A 37 -2.81 8.05 11.15
C MET A 37 -3.22 9.48 11.54
N ALA A 38 -3.52 10.29 10.54
CA ALA A 38 -3.94 11.68 10.72
C ALA A 38 -5.03 12.04 9.72
N ARG A 39 -5.95 12.91 10.14
CA ARG A 39 -6.95 13.48 9.24
C ARG A 39 -6.25 14.35 8.20
N ASN A 40 -6.68 14.28 6.94
CA ASN A 40 -6.14 15.06 5.82
C ASN A 40 -4.64 14.84 5.53
N LYS A 41 -4.10 13.67 5.89
CA LYS A 41 -2.75 13.27 5.44
C LYS A 41 -2.71 13.24 3.91
N PRO A 42 -1.76 13.93 3.24
CA PRO A 42 -1.68 13.94 1.79
C PRO A 42 -1.59 12.51 1.23
N ALA A 43 -2.37 12.23 0.19
CA ALA A 43 -2.35 10.94 -0.47
C ALA A 43 -1.19 10.88 -1.48
N VAL A 44 -0.48 9.76 -1.49
CA VAL A 44 0.51 9.41 -2.51
C VAL A 44 0.04 8.12 -3.18
N TYR A 45 -0.01 8.12 -4.51
CA TYR A 45 -0.40 6.97 -5.30
C TYR A 45 0.82 6.36 -5.99
N LEU A 46 0.98 5.05 -5.87
CA LEU A 46 2.08 4.29 -6.46
C LEU A 46 1.49 3.24 -7.40
N GLN A 47 1.86 3.30 -8.67
CA GLN A 47 1.42 2.35 -9.69
C GLN A 47 2.60 1.49 -10.14
N HIS A 48 2.42 0.18 -10.08
CA HIS A 48 3.42 -0.77 -10.53
C HIS A 48 3.49 -0.85 -12.06
N GLY A 49 4.59 -1.38 -12.58
CA GLY A 49 4.80 -1.62 -14.02
C GLY A 49 4.17 -2.92 -14.53
N ILE A 50 4.55 -3.30 -15.76
CA ILE A 50 4.09 -4.53 -16.41
C ILE A 50 4.69 -5.76 -15.71
N GLY A 51 3.89 -6.81 -15.51
CA GLY A 51 4.35 -8.11 -14.99
C GLY A 51 4.54 -8.17 -13.46
N VAL A 52 4.08 -7.16 -12.73
CA VAL A 52 4.20 -7.07 -11.27
C VAL A 52 2.87 -6.64 -10.62
N SER A 53 2.83 -6.57 -9.29
CA SER A 53 1.70 -6.13 -8.47
C SER A 53 2.12 -5.00 -7.50
N SER A 54 1.20 -4.53 -6.66
CA SER A 54 1.46 -3.52 -5.60
C SER A 54 2.58 -3.93 -4.64
N GLU A 55 2.85 -5.23 -4.49
CA GLU A 55 3.85 -5.77 -3.56
C GLU A 55 5.28 -5.33 -3.87
N ILE A 56 5.56 -4.92 -5.13
CA ILE A 56 6.90 -4.47 -5.54
C ILE A 56 7.42 -3.30 -4.71
N PHE A 57 6.51 -2.46 -4.20
CA PHE A 57 6.87 -1.29 -3.37
C PHE A 57 7.17 -1.64 -1.91
N VAL A 58 6.88 -2.87 -1.49
CA VAL A 58 6.96 -3.30 -0.08
C VAL A 58 7.60 -4.68 0.11
N ILE A 59 8.15 -5.28 -0.94
CA ILE A 59 8.70 -6.65 -0.90
C ILE A 59 9.92 -6.78 0.02
N TRP A 60 10.67 -5.69 0.20
CA TRP A 60 11.82 -5.63 1.09
C TRP A 60 11.45 -5.10 2.47
N PRO A 61 12.15 -5.53 3.53
CA PRO A 61 12.01 -4.93 4.85
C PRO A 61 12.28 -3.40 4.81
N PRO A 62 11.68 -2.63 5.73
CA PRO A 62 12.02 -1.22 5.85
C PRO A 62 13.51 -1.06 6.24
N ASN A 63 14.13 0.01 5.76
CA ASN A 63 15.55 0.34 6.00
C ASN A 63 16.56 -0.68 5.46
N THR A 64 16.19 -1.48 4.47
CA THR A 64 17.14 -2.30 3.69
C THR A 64 17.25 -1.77 2.27
N SER A 65 18.47 -1.62 1.76
CA SER A 65 18.74 -1.42 0.34
C SER A 65 19.10 -2.74 -0.32
N LEU A 66 19.01 -2.77 -1.65
CA LEU A 66 19.71 -3.76 -2.48
C LEU A 66 21.23 -3.55 -2.39
#